data_AF-A0A849V8W9-F1
#
_entry.id   AF-A0A849V8W9-F1
#
_cell.length_a   1.000
_cell.length_b   1.000
_cell.length_c   1.000
_cell.angle_alpha   90.00
_cell.angle_beta   90.00
_cell.angle_gamma   90.00
#
_symmetry.space_group_name_H-M   'P 1'
#
loop_
_entity.id
_entity.type
_entity.pdbx_description
1 polymer ?
#
loop_
_entity_poly.entity_id
_entity_poly.type
_entity_poly.pdbx_seq_one_letter_code
_entity_poly.pdbx_strand_id
1 'polypeptide(L)'
;MFRLLMIYLLAIGFNADAQPKSEELSRLSTQLYSLIDSTSTAKQLSVLANVETLYAPTQGIHIAMILKIKTLSSVPQHVKNDVYQSTSMQELSKQLKAVSHQIFSLEKIHTSLVKNNEDTEGKTIADKLSFAKKMKVSLAQKYNNQSNRLIEHYMAKQLSSEIYENFLALACNIEQFNLTNSPTESFAFTLRTASALTEELATNSVWVFPNESITHCQQEHATQLLRESTIAMEI
;
A
#
# COMPACT_ATOMS: atom_id res chain seq x y z
N MET A 1 -44.36 -24.32 -20.81
CA MET A 1 -44.85 -23.29 -19.86
C MET A 1 -43.83 -22.84 -18.81
N PHE A 2 -42.83 -23.65 -18.43
CA PHE A 2 -41.81 -23.26 -17.43
C PHE A 2 -40.75 -22.22 -17.88
N ARG A 3 -40.58 -21.97 -19.19
CA ARG A 3 -39.59 -20.98 -19.70
C ARG A 3 -40.03 -19.52 -19.54
N LEU A 4 -41.33 -19.25 -19.51
CA LEU A 4 -41.85 -17.89 -19.26
C LEU A 4 -41.79 -17.51 -17.79
N LEU A 5 -41.91 -18.49 -16.87
CA LEU A 5 -41.83 -18.26 -15.43
C LEU A 5 -40.41 -17.90 -14.96
N MET A 6 -39.37 -18.45 -15.59
CA MET A 6 -37.97 -18.11 -15.31
C MET A 6 -37.60 -16.69 -15.74
N ILE A 7 -38.17 -16.21 -16.86
CA ILE A 7 -37.99 -14.82 -17.32
C ILE A 7 -38.77 -13.86 -16.40
N TYR A 8 -39.94 -14.26 -15.90
CA TYR A 8 -40.69 -13.47 -14.93
C TYR A 8 -39.98 -13.42 -13.56
N LEU A 9 -39.35 -14.52 -13.10
CA LEU A 9 -38.54 -14.54 -11.87
C LEU A 9 -37.27 -13.68 -11.96
N LEU A 10 -36.64 -13.58 -13.14
CA LEU A 10 -35.53 -12.64 -13.37
C LEU A 10 -36.01 -11.18 -13.47
N ALA A 11 -37.25 -10.94 -13.91
CA ALA A 11 -37.83 -9.60 -14.04
C ALA A 11 -38.48 -9.07 -12.74
N ILE A 12 -38.89 -9.93 -11.81
CA ILE A 12 -39.59 -9.52 -10.57
C ILE A 12 -38.66 -9.47 -9.34
N GLY A 13 -37.39 -9.91 -9.46
CA GLY A 13 -36.42 -9.85 -8.36
C GLY A 13 -35.58 -8.57 -8.29
N PHE A 14 -35.60 -7.74 -9.32
CA PHE A 14 -34.94 -6.44 -9.31
C PHE A 14 -35.99 -5.37 -9.07
N ASN A 15 -36.32 -5.13 -7.81
CA ASN A 15 -36.68 -3.76 -7.44
C ASN A 15 -35.48 -2.92 -7.85
N ALA A 16 -35.62 -2.18 -8.94
CA ALA A 16 -34.72 -1.09 -9.29
C ALA A 16 -34.95 0.05 -8.29
N ASP A 17 -34.76 -0.23 -7.00
CA ASP A 17 -34.60 0.79 -6.01
C ASP A 17 -33.28 1.50 -6.36
N ALA A 18 -33.46 2.76 -6.74
CA ALA A 18 -32.49 3.77 -7.15
C ALA A 18 -31.03 3.28 -7.26
N GLN A 19 -30.64 2.77 -8.44
CA GLN A 19 -29.23 2.76 -8.80
C GLN A 19 -28.70 4.20 -8.66
N PRO A 20 -27.56 4.43 -7.98
CA PRO A 20 -26.94 5.75 -7.96
C PRO A 20 -26.73 6.20 -9.41
N LYS A 21 -27.06 7.46 -9.71
CA LYS A 21 -27.00 7.94 -11.09
C LYS A 21 -25.56 7.82 -11.58
N SER A 22 -25.35 7.40 -12.82
CA SER A 22 -24.00 7.30 -13.41
C SER A 22 -23.19 8.60 -13.26
N GLU A 23 -23.86 9.75 -13.19
CA GLU A 23 -23.26 11.06 -12.93
C GLU A 23 -22.70 11.19 -11.50
N GLU A 24 -23.40 10.67 -10.49
CA GLU A 24 -22.98 10.70 -9.08
C GLU A 24 -21.75 9.82 -8.86
N LEU A 25 -21.72 8.63 -9.48
CA LEU A 25 -20.57 7.73 -9.43
C LEU A 25 -19.34 8.32 -10.16
N SER A 26 -19.55 8.98 -11.29
CA SER A 26 -18.50 9.67 -12.04
C SER A 26 -17.92 10.86 -11.26
N ARG A 27 -18.80 11.66 -10.64
CA ARG A 27 -18.40 12.79 -9.78
C ARG A 27 -17.58 12.33 -8.59
N LEU A 28 -18.02 11.27 -7.92
CA LEU A 28 -17.30 10.65 -6.82
C LEU A 28 -15.92 10.13 -7.24
N SER A 29 -15.85 9.42 -8.37
CA SER A 29 -14.57 8.95 -8.92
C SER A 29 -13.62 10.13 -9.16
N THR A 30 -14.11 11.21 -9.77
CA THR A 30 -13.33 12.44 -10.00
C THR A 30 -12.84 13.08 -8.70
N GLN A 31 -13.70 13.15 -7.68
CA GLN A 31 -13.33 13.67 -6.36
C GLN A 31 -12.27 12.80 -5.67
N LEU A 32 -12.38 11.48 -5.78
CA LEU A 32 -11.40 10.53 -5.24
C LEU A 32 -10.04 10.67 -5.94
N TYR A 33 -10.02 10.82 -7.27
CA TYR A 33 -8.79 11.14 -8.00
C TYR A 33 -8.16 12.46 -7.53
N SER A 34 -8.97 13.52 -7.40
CA SER A 34 -8.48 14.82 -6.93
C SER A 34 -7.93 14.75 -5.49
N LEU A 35 -8.56 13.94 -4.63
CA LEU A 35 -8.13 13.68 -3.27
C LEU A 35 -6.76 12.96 -3.25
N ILE A 36 -6.58 11.93 -4.08
CA ILE A 36 -5.27 11.29 -4.25
C ILE A 36 -4.22 12.30 -4.73
N ASP A 37 -4.53 13.09 -5.76
CA ASP A 37 -3.60 14.06 -6.35
C ASP A 37 -3.20 15.18 -5.37
N SER A 38 -4.10 15.54 -4.46
CA SER A 38 -3.84 16.55 -3.42
C SER A 38 -3.06 16.00 -2.22
N THR A 39 -3.04 14.68 -2.03
CA THR A 39 -2.39 14.00 -0.90
C THR A 39 -0.87 14.14 -0.97
N SER A 40 -0.26 14.64 0.10
CA SER A 40 1.18 14.96 0.12
C SER A 40 2.07 13.74 -0.11
N THR A 41 1.69 12.61 0.49
CA THR A 41 2.39 11.33 0.34
C THR A 41 2.24 10.75 -1.06
N ALA A 42 1.08 10.94 -1.71
CA ALA A 42 0.87 10.52 -3.10
C ALA A 42 1.78 11.28 -4.08
N LYS A 43 1.95 12.60 -3.88
CA LYS A 43 2.89 13.42 -4.67
C LYS A 43 4.33 12.94 -4.54
N GLN A 44 4.73 12.46 -3.35
CA GLN A 44 6.07 11.93 -3.11
C GLN A 44 6.31 10.56 -3.78
N LEU A 45 5.26 9.74 -3.91
CA LEU A 45 5.30 8.34 -4.36
C LEU A 45 5.09 8.12 -5.87
N SER A 46 4.80 9.18 -6.64
CA SER A 46 4.42 9.07 -8.06
C SER A 46 3.40 7.95 -8.29
N VAL A 47 2.19 8.17 -7.78
CA VAL A 47 1.13 7.16 -7.78
C VAL A 47 0.38 7.16 -9.11
N LEU A 48 0.12 5.98 -9.67
CA LEU A 48 -0.93 5.79 -10.65
C LEU A 48 -2.17 5.26 -9.92
N ALA A 49 -3.25 6.03 -9.94
CA ALA A 49 -4.51 5.60 -9.38
C ALA A 49 -5.41 4.98 -10.46
N ASN A 50 -6.12 3.93 -10.08
CA ASN A 50 -7.27 3.39 -10.79
C ASN A 50 -8.42 3.27 -9.80
N VAL A 51 -9.51 3.98 -10.05
CA VAL A 51 -10.73 3.99 -9.22
C VAL A 51 -11.83 3.27 -9.97
N GLU A 52 -12.28 2.16 -9.41
CA GLU A 52 -13.38 1.34 -9.92
C GLU A 52 -14.53 1.40 -8.92
N THR A 53 -15.71 1.82 -9.40
CA THR A 53 -16.91 1.85 -8.55
C THR A 53 -17.87 0.76 -9.00
N LEU A 54 -18.17 -0.17 -8.10
CA LEU A 54 -19.07 -1.29 -8.32
C LEU A 54 -20.34 -1.07 -7.48
N TYR A 55 -21.50 -1.15 -8.12
CA TYR A 55 -22.79 -1.12 -7.44
C TYR A 55 -23.38 -2.54 -7.40
N ALA A 56 -23.68 -3.03 -6.19
CA ALA A 56 -24.31 -4.31 -5.99
C ALA A 56 -25.65 -4.09 -5.25
N PRO A 57 -26.81 -4.20 -5.93
CA PRO A 57 -28.13 -3.83 -5.37
C PRO A 57 -28.53 -4.52 -4.05
N THR A 58 -27.88 -5.62 -3.67
CA THR A 58 -28.15 -6.36 -2.43
C THR A 58 -27.05 -6.24 -1.38
N GLN A 59 -25.93 -5.61 -1.72
CA GLN A 59 -24.73 -5.49 -0.87
C GLN A 59 -24.32 -4.02 -0.66
N GLY A 60 -25.00 -3.09 -1.33
CA GLY A 60 -24.74 -1.65 -1.30
C GLY A 60 -23.71 -1.21 -2.34
N ILE A 61 -23.06 -0.08 -2.06
CA ILE A 61 -22.07 0.53 -2.95
C ILE A 61 -20.67 0.10 -2.51
N HIS A 62 -19.87 -0.37 -3.46
CA HIS A 62 -18.46 -0.70 -3.25
C HIS A 62 -17.57 0.19 -4.13
N ILE A 63 -16.70 0.96 -3.51
CA ILE A 63 -15.60 1.63 -4.22
C ILE A 63 -14.34 0.80 -4.02
N ALA A 64 -13.73 0.39 -5.12
CA ALA A 64 -12.42 -0.21 -5.14
C ALA A 64 -11.41 0.78 -5.75
N MET A 65 -10.31 1.01 -5.05
CA MET A 65 -9.23 1.86 -5.51
C MET A 65 -7.94 1.06 -5.50
N ILE A 66 -7.25 1.06 -6.65
CA ILE A 66 -5.94 0.44 -6.81
C ILE A 66 -4.93 1.54 -7.09
N LEU A 67 -3.93 1.64 -6.23
CA LEU A 67 -2.84 2.59 -6.34
C LEU A 67 -1.55 1.85 -6.66
N LYS A 68 -0.96 2.13 -7.81
CA LYS A 68 0.35 1.61 -8.19
C LYS A 68 1.42 2.66 -7.90
N ILE A 69 2.37 2.32 -7.03
CA ILE A 69 3.48 3.19 -6.61
C ILE A 69 4.63 2.99 -7.60
N LYS A 70 5.02 4.03 -8.35
CA LYS A 70 6.10 3.93 -9.35
C LYS A 70 7.48 4.19 -8.77
N THR A 71 7.65 5.33 -8.10
CA THR A 71 8.96 5.82 -7.69
C THR A 71 8.87 6.74 -6.50
N LEU A 72 9.80 6.60 -5.57
CA LEU A 72 9.99 7.55 -4.48
C LEU A 72 10.84 8.72 -5.01
N SER A 73 10.24 9.91 -5.11
CA SER A 73 10.99 11.14 -5.42
C SER A 73 11.97 11.49 -4.30
N SER A 74 11.57 11.29 -3.05
CA SER A 74 12.39 11.41 -1.86
C SER A 74 11.75 10.63 -0.71
N VAL A 75 12.58 10.06 0.18
CA VAL A 75 12.09 9.32 1.35
C VAL A 75 12.18 10.22 2.58
N PRO A 76 11.06 10.47 3.31
CA PRO A 76 11.08 11.25 4.54
C PRO A 76 12.04 10.68 5.59
N GLN A 77 12.64 11.56 6.39
CA GLN A 77 13.65 11.15 7.37
C GLN A 77 13.10 10.21 8.44
N HIS A 78 11.85 10.42 8.87
CA HIS A 78 11.22 9.55 9.87
C HIS A 78 11.04 8.12 9.34
N VAL A 79 10.60 7.95 8.08
CA VAL A 79 10.50 6.63 7.43
C VAL A 79 11.85 5.95 7.34
N LYS A 80 12.92 6.67 6.99
CA LYS A 80 14.28 6.11 7.00
C LYS A 80 14.66 5.59 8.39
N ASN A 81 14.37 6.36 9.43
CA ASN A 81 14.68 5.97 10.80
C ASN A 81 13.94 4.68 11.19
N ASP A 82 12.64 4.59 10.87
CA ASP A 82 11.82 3.41 11.17
C ASP A 82 12.33 2.16 10.43
N VAL A 83 12.67 2.31 9.15
CA VAL A 83 13.25 1.23 8.32
C VAL A 83 14.56 0.74 8.92
N TYR A 84 15.47 1.65 9.31
CA TYR A 84 16.76 1.28 9.92
C TYR A 84 16.63 0.67 11.31
N GLN A 85 15.55 0.99 12.04
CA GLN A 85 15.26 0.39 13.34
C GLN A 85 14.62 -0.99 13.24
N SER A 86 14.10 -1.38 12.07
CA SER A 86 13.51 -2.71 11.89
C SER A 86 14.53 -3.84 12.13
N THR A 87 14.09 -4.90 12.81
CA THR A 87 14.96 -6.04 13.17
C THR A 87 15.65 -6.65 11.95
N SER A 88 14.91 -6.77 10.83
CA SER A 88 15.45 -7.33 9.58
C SER A 88 16.61 -6.48 9.01
N MET A 89 16.50 -5.15 9.07
CA MET A 89 17.54 -4.25 8.58
C MET A 89 18.74 -4.18 9.52
N GLN A 90 18.51 -4.21 10.83
CA GLN A 90 19.59 -4.28 11.82
C GLN A 90 20.42 -5.55 11.64
N GLU A 91 19.77 -6.69 11.38
CA GLU A 91 20.47 -7.96 11.16
C GLU A 91 21.31 -7.95 9.87
N LEU A 92 20.75 -7.48 8.76
CA LEU A 92 21.51 -7.33 7.50
C LEU A 92 22.68 -6.35 7.65
N SER A 93 22.49 -5.25 8.41
CA SER A 93 23.55 -4.29 8.73
C SER A 93 24.68 -4.94 9.54
N LYS A 94 24.35 -5.74 10.55
CA LYS A 94 25.34 -6.51 11.34
C LYS A 94 26.13 -7.49 10.45
N GLN A 95 25.45 -8.23 9.57
CA GLN A 95 26.09 -9.16 8.64
C GLN A 95 27.03 -8.44 7.66
N LEU A 96 26.60 -7.30 7.10
CA LEU A 96 27.44 -6.47 6.24
C LEU A 96 28.68 -5.94 6.95
N LYS A 97 28.53 -5.52 8.21
CA LYS A 97 29.65 -5.09 9.05
C LYS A 97 30.63 -6.23 9.31
N ALA A 98 30.12 -7.40 9.69
CA ALA A 98 30.95 -8.60 9.93
C ALA A 98 31.76 -9.00 8.69
N VAL A 99 31.12 -9.06 7.52
CA VAL A 99 31.80 -9.39 6.25
C VAL A 99 32.82 -8.30 5.86
N SER A 100 32.51 -7.03 6.13
CA SER A 100 33.48 -5.94 5.87
C SER A 100 34.72 -6.05 6.76
N HIS A 101 34.55 -6.42 8.03
CA HIS A 101 35.69 -6.72 8.91
C HIS A 101 36.48 -7.95 8.45
N GLN A 102 35.79 -9.00 8.00
CA GLN A 102 36.45 -10.20 7.46
C GLN A 102 37.29 -9.87 6.22
N ILE A 103 36.75 -9.08 5.29
CA ILE A 103 37.48 -8.61 4.10
C ILE A 103 38.73 -7.83 4.52
N PHE A 104 38.60 -6.86 5.44
CA PHE A 104 39.74 -6.08 5.91
C PHE A 104 40.85 -6.97 6.51
N SER A 105 40.49 -7.93 7.37
CA SER A 105 41.44 -8.86 7.96
C SER A 105 42.12 -9.75 6.90
N LEU A 106 41.35 -10.26 5.94
CA LEU A 106 41.88 -11.06 4.83
C LEU A 106 42.81 -10.25 3.92
N GLU A 107 42.49 -8.99 3.64
CA GLU A 107 43.34 -8.08 2.85
C GLU A 107 44.67 -7.81 3.55
N LYS A 108 44.64 -7.62 4.87
CA LYS A 108 45.85 -7.44 5.68
C LYS A 108 46.74 -8.69 5.65
N ILE A 109 46.15 -9.88 5.84
CA ILE A 109 46.88 -11.15 5.78
C ILE A 109 47.46 -11.37 4.38
N HIS A 110 46.65 -11.21 3.33
CA HIS A 110 47.07 -11.36 1.94
C HIS A 110 48.27 -10.46 1.61
N THR A 111 48.20 -9.19 2.02
CA THR A 111 49.29 -8.22 1.81
C THR A 111 50.58 -8.65 2.51
N SER A 112 50.48 -9.27 3.69
CA SER A 112 51.65 -9.79 4.42
C SER A 112 52.26 -11.00 3.72
N LEU A 113 51.45 -11.98 3.31
CA LEU A 113 51.92 -13.20 2.63
C LEU A 113 52.60 -12.88 1.30
N VAL A 114 52.02 -11.96 0.52
CA VAL A 114 52.61 -11.49 -0.74
C VAL A 114 53.98 -10.82 -0.53
N LYS A 115 54.17 -10.09 0.58
CA LYS A 115 55.48 -9.49 0.91
C LYS A 115 56.53 -10.53 1.30
N ASN A 116 56.10 -11.67 1.83
CA ASN A 116 56.98 -12.74 2.31
C ASN A 116 57.24 -13.84 1.25
N ASN A 117 56.70 -13.70 0.02
CA ASN A 117 56.77 -14.71 -1.06
C ASN A 117 56.19 -16.09 -0.69
N GLU A 118 55.13 -16.12 0.13
CA GLU A 118 54.44 -17.36 0.53
C GLU A 118 53.27 -17.70 -0.42
N ASP A 119 53.59 -18.14 -1.64
CA ASP A 119 52.65 -18.24 -2.77
C ASP A 119 51.46 -19.19 -2.56
N THR A 120 51.64 -20.33 -1.90
CA THR A 120 50.58 -21.33 -1.68
C THR A 120 49.54 -20.88 -0.65
N GLU A 121 49.98 -20.22 0.42
CA GLU A 121 49.08 -19.62 1.41
C GLU A 121 48.39 -18.36 0.85
N GLY A 122 49.13 -17.57 0.06
CA GLY A 122 48.61 -16.41 -0.65
C GLY A 122 47.40 -16.74 -1.52
N LYS A 123 47.47 -17.83 -2.30
CA LYS A 123 46.36 -18.28 -3.15
C LYS A 123 45.10 -18.65 -2.34
N THR A 124 45.26 -19.35 -1.22
CA THR A 124 44.14 -19.74 -0.35
C THR A 124 43.45 -18.51 0.26
N ILE A 125 44.23 -17.50 0.67
CA ILE A 125 43.67 -16.25 1.20
C ILE A 125 43.00 -15.43 0.09
N ALA A 126 43.56 -15.41 -1.12
CA ALA A 126 42.96 -14.75 -2.28
C ALA A 126 41.57 -15.32 -2.62
N ASP A 127 41.41 -16.66 -2.57
CA ASP A 127 40.13 -17.32 -2.79
C ASP A 127 39.10 -16.96 -1.71
N LYS A 128 39.51 -16.97 -0.43
CA LYS A 128 38.66 -16.54 0.70
C LYS A 128 38.24 -15.07 0.56
N LEU A 129 39.16 -14.21 0.10
CA LEU A 129 38.88 -12.78 -0.13
C LEU A 129 37.87 -12.58 -1.26
N SER A 130 38.04 -13.31 -2.37
CA SER A 130 37.10 -13.31 -3.50
C SER A 130 35.71 -13.73 -3.06
N PHE A 131 35.61 -14.81 -2.27
CA PHE A 131 34.33 -15.27 -1.69
C PHE A 131 33.69 -14.21 -0.79
N ALA A 132 34.45 -13.63 0.16
CA ALA A 132 33.94 -12.61 1.07
C ALA A 132 33.46 -11.35 0.31
N LYS A 133 34.17 -10.94 -0.75
CA LYS A 133 33.76 -9.82 -1.62
C LYS A 133 32.44 -10.11 -2.33
N LYS A 134 32.27 -11.32 -2.89
CA LYS A 134 30.98 -11.75 -3.49
C LYS A 134 29.85 -11.75 -2.46
N MET A 135 30.11 -12.25 -1.26
CA MET A 135 29.14 -12.25 -0.17
C MET A 135 28.72 -10.83 0.23
N LYS A 136 29.67 -9.89 0.30
CA LYS A 136 29.37 -8.46 0.58
C LYS A 136 28.45 -7.86 -0.48
N VAL A 137 28.70 -8.12 -1.77
CA VAL A 137 27.84 -7.62 -2.87
C VAL A 137 26.43 -8.20 -2.75
N SER A 138 26.31 -9.51 -2.52
CA SER A 138 25.00 -10.16 -2.35
C SER A 138 24.22 -9.61 -1.15
N LEU A 139 24.89 -9.43 0.00
CA LEU A 139 24.28 -8.85 1.19
C LEU A 139 23.87 -7.38 0.97
N ALA A 140 24.68 -6.59 0.25
CA ALA A 140 24.35 -5.21 -0.06
C ALA A 140 23.11 -5.11 -0.96
N GLN A 141 22.99 -6.01 -1.94
CA GLN A 141 21.79 -6.09 -2.77
C GLN A 141 20.55 -6.49 -1.95
N LYS A 142 20.68 -7.49 -1.07
CA LYS A 142 19.59 -7.87 -0.14
C LYS A 142 19.18 -6.71 0.76
N TYR A 143 20.15 -5.99 1.33
CA TYR A 143 19.92 -4.82 2.15
C TYR A 143 19.16 -3.72 1.40
N ASN A 144 19.57 -3.40 0.18
CA ASN A 144 18.92 -2.37 -0.63
C ASN A 144 17.49 -2.79 -1.02
N ASN A 145 17.29 -4.04 -1.45
CA ASN A 145 15.97 -4.56 -1.79
C ASN A 145 15.02 -4.54 -0.58
N GLN A 146 15.49 -5.00 0.58
CA GLN A 146 14.71 -4.99 1.81
C GLN A 146 14.40 -3.56 2.27
N SER A 147 15.38 -2.65 2.18
CA SER A 147 15.18 -1.24 2.48
C SER A 147 14.09 -0.63 1.61
N ASN A 148 14.15 -0.84 0.29
CA ASN A 148 13.17 -0.31 -0.65
C ASN A 148 11.78 -0.86 -0.38
N ARG A 149 11.67 -2.18 -0.18
CA ARG A 149 10.40 -2.85 0.16
C ARG A 149 9.78 -2.28 1.43
N LEU A 150 10.57 -2.09 2.48
CA LEU A 150 10.07 -1.52 3.74
C LEU A 150 9.65 -0.06 3.56
N ILE A 151 10.45 0.74 2.85
CA ILE A 151 10.08 2.14 2.55
C ILE A 151 8.75 2.20 1.80
N GLU A 152 8.61 1.40 0.73
CA GLU A 152 7.35 1.34 -0.04
C GLU A 152 6.18 0.95 0.86
N HIS A 153 6.34 -0.05 1.72
CA HIS A 153 5.31 -0.47 2.66
C HIS A 153 4.92 0.62 3.66
N TYR A 154 5.89 1.29 4.29
CA TYR A 154 5.62 2.39 5.24
C TYR A 154 4.91 3.56 4.56
N MET A 155 5.40 3.97 3.39
CA MET A 155 4.81 5.07 2.62
C MET A 155 3.42 4.72 2.10
N ALA A 156 3.20 3.47 1.66
CA ALA A 156 1.89 2.97 1.25
C ALA A 156 0.90 2.95 2.43
N LYS A 157 1.35 2.56 3.62
CA LYS A 157 0.54 2.60 4.85
C LYS A 157 0.16 4.03 5.22
N GLN A 158 1.11 4.96 5.16
CA GLN A 158 0.85 6.37 5.41
C GLN A 158 -0.16 6.94 4.40
N LEU A 159 0.03 6.64 3.11
CA LEU A 159 -0.91 7.02 2.04
C LEU A 159 -2.32 6.45 2.30
N SER A 160 -2.40 5.18 2.70
CA SER A 160 -3.67 4.54 3.05
C SER A 160 -4.38 5.26 4.20
N SER A 161 -3.65 5.65 5.24
CA SER A 161 -4.21 6.41 6.35
C SER A 161 -4.68 7.81 5.94
N GLU A 162 -3.89 8.52 5.12
CA GLU A 162 -4.28 9.85 4.61
C GLU A 162 -5.53 9.76 3.73
N ILE A 163 -5.62 8.75 2.85
CA ILE A 163 -6.80 8.51 2.01
C ILE A 163 -8.02 8.17 2.85
N TYR A 164 -7.87 7.33 3.87
CA TYR A 164 -8.96 7.01 4.79
C TYR A 164 -9.53 8.26 5.46
N GLU A 165 -8.66 9.10 6.03
CA GLU A 165 -9.09 10.33 6.71
C GLU A 165 -9.76 11.33 5.77
N ASN A 166 -9.20 11.50 4.57
CA ASN A 166 -9.81 12.36 3.57
C ASN A 166 -11.14 11.77 3.05
N PHE A 167 -11.24 10.44 2.93
CA PHE A 167 -12.47 9.76 2.55
C PHE A 167 -13.56 9.96 3.61
N LEU A 168 -13.23 9.84 4.90
CA LEU A 168 -14.17 10.14 5.99
C LEU A 168 -14.72 11.57 5.87
N ALA A 169 -13.84 12.55 5.63
CA ALA A 169 -14.25 13.94 5.45
C ALA A 169 -15.16 14.13 4.22
N LEU A 170 -14.85 13.46 3.11
CA LEU A 170 -15.67 13.45 1.90
C LEU A 170 -17.05 12.83 2.17
N ALA A 171 -17.09 11.67 2.81
CA ALA A 171 -18.32 10.93 3.11
C ALA A 171 -19.27 11.73 4.01
N CYS A 172 -18.73 12.51 4.96
CA CYS A 172 -19.51 13.38 5.84
C CYS A 172 -19.94 14.71 5.19
N ASN A 173 -19.54 14.99 3.95
CA ASN A 173 -19.97 16.19 3.22
C ASN A 173 -21.10 15.84 2.24
N ILE A 174 -22.33 16.19 2.61
CA ILE A 174 -23.54 15.88 1.83
C ILE A 174 -23.53 16.46 0.41
N GLU A 175 -22.88 17.61 0.17
CA GLU A 175 -22.81 18.21 -1.16
C GLU A 175 -21.92 17.39 -2.10
N GLN A 176 -20.86 16.80 -1.55
CA GLN A 176 -19.84 16.08 -2.29
C GLN A 176 -20.17 14.57 -2.38
N PHE A 177 -20.69 13.98 -1.31
CA PHE A 177 -21.02 12.56 -1.18
C PHE A 177 -22.52 12.35 -0.94
N ASN A 178 -23.29 12.25 -2.04
CA ASN A 178 -24.75 12.07 -2.01
C ASN A 178 -25.15 10.76 -2.71
N LEU A 179 -24.62 9.64 -2.22
CA LEU A 179 -24.93 8.30 -2.76
C LEU A 179 -25.93 7.53 -1.87
N THR A 180 -26.39 8.13 -0.78
CA THR A 180 -27.07 7.48 0.35
C THR A 180 -28.60 7.52 0.27
N ASN A 181 -29.17 7.83 -0.90
CA ASN A 181 -30.62 7.98 -1.09
C ASN A 181 -31.44 6.66 -0.97
N SER A 182 -30.82 5.56 -0.53
CA SER A 182 -31.52 4.28 -0.26
C SER A 182 -31.34 3.88 1.22
N PRO A 183 -32.42 3.67 1.98
CA PRO A 183 -32.39 3.56 3.44
C PRO A 183 -31.76 2.26 4.00
N THR A 184 -31.23 1.35 3.17
CA THR A 184 -30.77 0.01 3.61
C THR A 184 -29.34 -0.37 3.22
N GLU A 185 -28.57 0.50 2.57
CA GLU A 185 -27.30 0.09 1.93
C GLU A 185 -26.05 0.52 2.70
N SER A 186 -25.25 -0.44 3.17
CA SER A 186 -23.88 -0.17 3.66
C SER A 186 -22.94 0.22 2.51
N PHE A 187 -21.93 1.02 2.81
CA PHE A 187 -20.91 1.42 1.85
C PHE A 187 -19.58 0.72 2.18
N ALA A 188 -18.90 0.18 1.17
CA ALA A 188 -17.57 -0.40 1.32
C ALA A 188 -16.53 0.37 0.51
N PHE A 189 -15.36 0.63 1.10
CA PHE A 189 -14.19 1.17 0.43
C PHE A 189 -13.05 0.17 0.52
N THR A 190 -12.55 -0.30 -0.62
CA THR A 190 -11.34 -1.10 -0.69
C THR A 190 -10.22 -0.27 -1.27
N LEU A 191 -9.12 -0.17 -0.53
CA LEU A 191 -7.88 0.45 -0.99
C LEU A 191 -6.78 -0.59 -1.11
N ARG A 192 -6.30 -0.79 -2.33
CA ARG A 192 -5.14 -1.62 -2.64
C ARG A 192 -3.99 -0.73 -3.05
N THR A 193 -2.84 -0.93 -2.44
CA THR A 193 -1.59 -0.33 -2.89
C THR A 193 -0.65 -1.44 -3.36
N ALA A 194 -0.01 -1.24 -4.50
CA ALA A 194 0.92 -2.21 -5.08
C ALA A 194 2.15 -1.49 -5.66
N SER A 195 3.29 -2.17 -5.71
CA SER A 195 4.45 -1.68 -6.44
C SER A 195 4.19 -1.77 -7.94
N ALA A 196 4.44 -0.69 -8.69
CA ALA A 196 4.30 -0.71 -10.15
C ALA A 196 5.36 -1.58 -10.84
N LEU A 197 6.45 -1.93 -10.14
CA LEU A 197 7.56 -2.72 -10.69
C LEU A 197 7.38 -4.21 -10.45
N THR A 198 6.81 -4.61 -9.31
CA THR A 198 6.70 -6.02 -8.92
C THR A 198 5.26 -6.53 -8.84
N GLU A 199 4.27 -5.63 -8.90
CA GLU A 199 2.85 -5.91 -8.62
C GLU A 199 2.60 -6.52 -7.22
N GLU A 200 3.62 -6.53 -6.35
CA GLU A 200 3.50 -6.99 -4.98
C GLU A 200 2.61 -6.00 -4.20
N LEU A 201 1.58 -6.54 -3.53
CA LEU A 201 0.68 -5.76 -2.69
C LEU A 201 1.44 -5.23 -1.47
N ALA A 202 1.42 -3.91 -1.30
CA ALA A 202 2.00 -3.25 -0.13
C ALA A 202 0.96 -3.11 0.99
N THR A 203 -0.29 -2.77 0.65
CA THR A 203 -1.44 -2.73 1.56
C THR A 203 -2.73 -3.14 0.85
N ASN A 204 -3.67 -3.68 1.61
CA ASN A 204 -5.01 -4.05 1.14
C ASN A 204 -5.98 -3.84 2.30
N SER A 205 -6.63 -2.68 2.28
CA SER A 205 -7.50 -2.21 3.35
C SER A 205 -8.95 -2.22 2.87
N VAL A 206 -9.86 -2.69 3.71
CA VAL A 206 -11.30 -2.60 3.48
C VAL A 206 -11.94 -1.88 4.66
N TRP A 207 -12.71 -0.83 4.36
CA TRP A 207 -13.50 -0.09 5.34
C TRP A 207 -14.97 -0.18 4.96
N VAL A 208 -15.79 -0.66 5.90
CA VAL A 208 -17.24 -0.76 5.72
C VAL A 208 -17.92 0.24 6.64
N PHE A 209 -18.82 1.04 6.06
CA PHE A 209 -19.50 2.16 6.67
C PHE A 209 -21.01 1.91 6.63
N PRO A 210 -21.68 1.83 7.79
CA PRO A 210 -23.13 1.78 7.85
C PRO A 210 -23.76 3.07 7.31
N ASN A 211 -24.88 2.98 6.58
CA ASN A 211 -25.56 4.15 6.04
C ASN A 211 -26.00 5.14 7.14
N GLU A 212 -26.48 4.60 8.26
CA GLU A 212 -26.92 5.38 9.42
C GLU A 212 -25.79 6.24 9.96
N SER A 213 -24.57 5.70 10.02
CA SER A 213 -23.38 6.42 10.45
C SER A 213 -22.98 7.54 9.49
N ILE A 214 -23.06 7.30 8.18
CA ILE A 214 -22.79 8.34 7.17
C ILE A 214 -23.82 9.46 7.29
N THR A 215 -25.10 9.08 7.37
CA THR A 215 -26.22 10.04 7.51
C THR A 215 -26.07 10.89 8.76
N HIS A 216 -25.74 10.27 9.89
CA HIS A 216 -25.52 10.96 11.15
C HIS A 216 -24.30 11.90 11.07
N CYS A 217 -23.21 11.44 10.45
CA CYS A 217 -22.04 12.27 10.23
C CYS A 217 -22.34 13.50 9.36
N GLN A 218 -23.16 13.35 8.32
CA GLN A 218 -23.56 14.43 7.42
C GLN A 218 -24.48 15.46 8.11
N GLN A 219 -25.30 15.01 9.05
CA GLN A 219 -26.20 15.89 9.82
C GLN A 219 -25.46 16.65 10.92
N GLU A 220 -24.54 15.99 11.61
CA GLU A 220 -23.85 16.56 12.78
C GLU A 220 -22.46 17.12 12.46
N HIS A 221 -21.99 16.96 11.22
CA HIS A 221 -20.62 17.27 10.79
C HIS A 221 -19.55 16.60 11.68
N ALA A 222 -19.84 15.39 12.17
CA ALA A 222 -19.08 14.72 13.20
C ALA A 222 -18.31 13.49 12.68
N THR A 223 -17.18 13.73 12.00
CA THR A 223 -16.31 12.68 11.39
C THR A 223 -15.87 11.60 12.38
N GLN A 224 -15.78 11.93 13.67
CA GLN A 224 -15.43 11.00 14.73
C GLN A 224 -16.44 9.86 14.87
N LEU A 225 -17.74 10.13 14.71
CA LEU A 225 -18.80 9.12 14.83
C LEU A 225 -18.75 8.13 13.67
N LEU A 226 -18.42 8.62 12.46
CA LEU A 226 -18.18 7.75 11.31
C LEU A 226 -16.96 6.85 11.54
N ARG A 227 -15.88 7.40 12.11
CA ARG A 227 -14.66 6.63 12.42
C ARG A 227 -14.93 5.50 13.41
N GLU A 228 -15.68 5.76 14.48
CA GLU A 228 -15.98 4.78 15.54
C GLU A 228 -16.89 3.64 15.07
N SER A 229 -17.74 3.91 14.08
CA SER A 229 -18.66 2.94 13.50
C SER A 229 -18.11 2.24 12.25
N THR A 230 -16.91 2.59 11.81
CA THR A 230 -16.26 1.95 10.66
C THR A 230 -15.75 0.57 11.05
N ILE A 231 -16.10 -0.45 10.26
CA ILE A 231 -15.50 -1.77 10.36
C ILE A 231 -14.28 -1.80 9.44
N ALA A 232 -13.09 -1.81 10.03
CA ALA A 232 -11.83 -1.89 9.29
C ALA A 232 -11.29 -3.32 9.25
N MET A 233 -10.92 -3.78 8.06
CA MET A 233 -10.28 -5.07 7.82
C MET A 233 -9.01 -4.88 6.98
N GLU A 234 -7.87 -5.36 7.49
CA GLU A 234 -6.67 -5.59 6.66
C GLU A 234 -6.74 -7.03 6.13
N ILE A 235 -6.66 -7.22 4.81
CA ILE A 235 -6.82 -8.52 4.12
C ILE A 235 -5.51 -8.95 3.45
#